data_AF-A0A4Q3N3S8-F1
#
_entry.id   AF-A0A4Q3N3S8-F1
#
_cell.length_a   1.000
_cell.length_b   1.000
_cell.length_c   1.000
_cell.angle_alpha   90.00
_cell.angle_beta   90.00
_cell.angle_gamma   90.00
#
_symmetry.space_group_name_H-M   'P 1'
#
loop_
_entity.id
_entity.type
_entity.pdbx_description
1 polymer ?
#
loop_
_entity_poly.entity_id
_entity_poly.type
_entity_poly.pdbx_seq_one_letter_code
_entity_poly.pdbx_strand_id
1 'polypeptide(L)'
;AGTLAAAAAAGSLLGLNAAQMQHAFGSAGTQSAGLWEFLRTAADSKQLHTAHAAAAGLMSACLARDGFTGAAHILEGPQGMAAGMSSDADPAKLMDGLGTRWATAETSFKYHASCRHTHPAADALLQVMQAHQLKPADLARVVTHVHQGAIDVLGPVVNPATVHQSKFSMGTVLGLVARFGHAGLVEFDEHFQEDITVALREKVVMELDAEVDAAYPRRWIGKVTVTTTDGRTLQGRVDEPKGDPGNTLSRDEITAKAQRLAAFSGGASEADMARAIDVLWTIAQNPRVGPLLAGAA
;
A
#
# COMPACT_ATOMS: atom_id res chain seq x y z
N ALA A 1 12.11 8.22 -1.82
CA ALA A 1 11.20 9.13 -1.10
C ALA A 1 11.19 8.90 0.42
N GLY A 2 11.05 7.66 0.92
CA GLY A 2 10.91 7.38 2.36
C GLY A 2 11.98 8.02 3.27
N THR A 3 13.26 7.90 2.93
CA THR A 3 14.37 8.43 3.73
C THR A 3 14.32 9.96 3.85
N LEU A 4 14.03 10.66 2.75
CA LEU A 4 13.88 12.11 2.72
C LEU A 4 12.68 12.58 3.55
N ALA A 5 11.54 11.89 3.44
CA ALA A 5 10.34 12.21 4.21
C ALA A 5 10.57 12.02 5.72
N ALA A 6 11.26 10.96 6.12
CA ALA A 6 11.65 10.72 7.51
C ALA A 6 12.61 11.80 8.02
N ALA A 7 13.58 12.24 7.22
CA ALA A 7 14.48 13.34 7.56
C ALA A 7 13.74 14.67 7.70
N ALA A 8 12.79 14.97 6.80
CA ALA A 8 11.95 16.17 6.88
C ALA A 8 11.14 16.21 8.18
N ALA A 9 10.45 15.11 8.50
CA ALA A 9 9.62 15.00 9.70
C ALA A 9 10.46 15.10 10.98
N ALA A 10 11.54 14.32 11.07
CA ALA A 10 12.44 14.35 12.23
C ALA A 10 13.13 15.72 12.39
N GLY A 11 13.60 16.31 11.29
CA GLY A 11 14.25 17.62 11.29
C GLY A 11 13.29 18.74 11.73
N SER A 12 12.03 18.67 11.31
CA SER A 12 10.99 19.60 11.78
C SER A 12 10.75 19.48 13.29
N LEU A 13 10.65 18.25 13.81
CA LEU A 13 10.49 18.00 15.25
C LEU A 13 11.71 18.44 16.08
N LEU A 14 12.92 18.35 15.50
CA LEU A 14 14.16 18.81 16.11
C LEU A 14 14.38 20.34 16.00
N GLY A 15 13.52 21.05 15.29
CA GLY A 15 13.64 22.49 15.10
C GLY A 15 14.82 22.91 14.21
N LEU A 16 15.20 22.07 13.23
CA LEU A 16 16.28 22.39 12.30
C LEU A 16 15.95 23.65 11.48
N ASN A 17 16.93 24.53 11.34
CA ASN A 17 16.83 25.66 10.41
C ASN A 17 17.03 25.20 8.94
N ALA A 18 16.86 26.12 7.99
CA ALA A 18 16.95 25.81 6.55
C ALA A 18 18.29 25.16 6.14
N ALA A 19 19.42 25.67 6.65
CA ALA A 19 20.74 25.14 6.32
C ALA A 19 20.94 23.72 6.89
N GLN A 20 20.52 23.49 8.12
CA GLN A 20 20.55 22.16 8.73
C GLN A 20 19.61 21.19 8.02
N MET A 21 18.42 21.64 7.61
CA MET A 21 17.49 20.80 6.84
C MET A 21 18.09 20.40 5.49
N GLN A 22 18.78 21.32 4.80
CA GLN A 22 19.50 21.01 3.56
C GLN A 22 20.58 19.93 3.79
N HIS A 23 21.34 20.01 4.87
CA HIS A 23 22.29 18.95 5.23
C HIS A 23 21.61 17.63 5.58
N ALA A 24 20.47 17.66 6.28
CA ALA A 24 19.68 16.47 6.58
C ALA A 24 19.19 15.79 5.29
N PHE A 25 18.69 16.56 4.31
CA PHE A 25 18.35 16.03 3.00
C PHE A 25 19.57 15.49 2.25
N GLY A 26 20.70 16.19 2.28
CA GLY A 26 21.96 15.73 1.69
C GLY A 26 22.35 14.33 2.17
N SER A 27 22.35 14.12 3.48
CA SER A 27 22.68 12.83 4.10
C SER A 27 21.60 11.77 3.85
N ALA A 28 20.31 12.14 3.87
CA ALA A 28 19.22 11.20 3.63
C ALA A 28 19.13 10.74 2.17
N GLY A 29 19.38 11.64 1.22
CA GLY A 29 19.32 11.37 -0.20
C GLY A 29 20.42 10.40 -0.64
N THR A 30 21.66 10.57 -0.16
CA THR A 30 22.76 9.64 -0.52
C THR A 30 22.57 8.22 0.02
N GLN A 31 21.70 8.04 1.03
CA GLN A 31 21.36 6.73 1.60
C GLN A 31 20.06 6.14 1.00
N SER A 32 19.44 6.83 0.04
CA SER A 32 18.16 6.39 -0.53
C SER A 32 18.36 5.27 -1.55
N ALA A 33 17.91 4.07 -1.21
CA ALA A 33 17.96 2.89 -2.08
C ALA A 33 16.73 1.97 -1.89
N GLY A 34 16.62 0.92 -2.71
CA GLY A 34 15.58 -0.12 -2.59
C GLY A 34 15.34 -0.83 -3.91
N LEU A 35 15.91 -2.03 -4.08
CA LEU A 35 15.78 -2.83 -5.29
C LEU A 35 14.59 -3.81 -5.19
N TRP A 36 13.95 -4.07 -6.33
CA TRP A 36 12.69 -4.84 -6.38
C TRP A 36 12.86 -6.36 -6.49
N GLU A 37 14.10 -6.85 -6.47
CA GLU A 37 14.40 -8.29 -6.63
C GLU A 37 13.70 -9.18 -5.59
N PHE A 38 13.30 -8.61 -4.43
CA PHE A 38 12.49 -9.30 -3.43
C PHE A 38 11.21 -9.94 -4.02
N LEU A 39 10.66 -9.40 -5.12
CA LEU A 39 9.47 -9.96 -5.78
C LEU A 39 9.71 -11.36 -6.34
N ARG A 40 10.95 -11.69 -6.75
CA ARG A 40 11.28 -12.99 -7.36
C ARG A 40 11.25 -14.14 -6.36
N THR A 41 11.59 -13.87 -5.11
CA THR A 41 11.77 -14.89 -4.06
C THR A 41 10.86 -14.69 -2.86
N ALA A 42 9.97 -13.70 -2.88
CA ALA A 42 9.14 -13.32 -1.73
C ALA A 42 9.97 -13.00 -0.47
N ALA A 43 11.12 -12.33 -0.65
CA ALA A 43 12.05 -12.06 0.43
C ALA A 43 11.58 -10.96 1.40
N ASP A 44 11.98 -11.09 2.68
CA ASP A 44 11.69 -10.12 3.75
C ASP A 44 12.39 -8.76 3.58
N SER A 45 13.30 -8.64 2.61
CA SER A 45 13.99 -7.39 2.29
C SER A 45 13.03 -6.26 1.90
N LYS A 46 11.79 -6.57 1.49
CA LYS A 46 10.75 -5.55 1.28
C LYS A 46 10.45 -4.75 2.56
N GLN A 47 10.37 -5.41 3.71
CA GLN A 47 10.10 -4.79 5.01
C GLN A 47 11.31 -4.00 5.50
N LEU A 48 12.52 -4.50 5.21
CA LEU A 48 13.77 -3.79 5.47
C LEU A 48 13.78 -2.40 4.83
N HIS A 49 13.24 -2.24 3.62
CA HIS A 49 13.24 -0.95 2.92
C HIS A 49 12.59 0.17 3.74
N THR A 50 11.40 -0.07 4.32
CA THR A 50 10.70 0.95 5.12
C THR A 50 11.37 1.19 6.46
N ALA A 51 11.89 0.14 7.11
CA ALA A 51 12.61 0.26 8.38
C ALA A 51 13.91 1.05 8.21
N HIS A 52 14.70 0.73 7.18
CA HIS A 52 15.94 1.42 6.87
C HIS A 52 15.69 2.88 6.49
N ALA A 53 14.68 3.16 5.66
CA ALA A 53 14.32 4.53 5.30
C ALA A 53 14.00 5.40 6.52
N ALA A 54 13.21 4.89 7.47
CA ALA A 54 12.88 5.60 8.71
C ALA A 54 14.14 5.85 9.57
N ALA A 55 14.96 4.82 9.78
CA ALA A 55 16.18 4.93 10.57
C ALA A 55 17.21 5.90 9.95
N ALA A 56 17.47 5.77 8.66
CA ALA A 56 18.43 6.62 7.95
C ALA A 56 17.98 8.09 7.89
N GLY A 57 16.67 8.36 7.74
CA GLY A 57 16.13 9.72 7.79
C GLY A 57 16.27 10.36 9.17
N LEU A 58 15.91 9.63 10.23
CA LEU A 58 16.09 10.08 11.62
C LEU A 58 17.57 10.36 11.92
N MET A 59 18.45 9.43 11.57
CA MET A 59 19.90 9.59 11.74
C MET A 59 20.41 10.83 11.00
N SER A 60 19.96 11.06 9.76
CA SER A 60 20.38 12.21 8.95
C SER A 60 19.97 13.55 9.58
N ALA A 61 18.77 13.63 10.16
CA ALA A 61 18.32 14.82 10.88
C ALA A 61 19.13 15.07 12.16
N CYS A 62 19.43 14.02 12.94
CA CYS A 62 20.27 14.13 14.13
C CYS A 62 21.70 14.57 13.80
N LEU A 63 22.31 13.99 12.75
CA LEU A 63 23.64 14.39 12.29
C LEU A 63 23.68 15.87 11.88
N ALA A 64 22.67 16.33 11.14
CA ALA A 64 22.59 17.73 10.71
C ALA A 64 22.39 18.70 11.90
N ARG A 65 21.62 18.31 12.91
CA ARG A 65 21.50 19.06 14.18
C ARG A 65 22.87 19.27 14.82
N ASP A 66 23.70 18.24 14.80
CA ASP A 66 25.01 18.21 15.45
C ASP A 66 26.14 18.77 14.53
N GLY A 67 25.78 19.39 13.41
CA GLY A 67 26.71 20.13 12.53
C GLY A 67 27.34 19.30 11.41
N PHE A 68 26.91 18.06 11.20
CA PHE A 68 27.37 17.26 10.06
C PHE A 68 26.82 17.81 8.73
N THR A 69 27.69 17.96 7.74
CA THR A 69 27.32 18.53 6.43
C THR A 69 26.91 17.44 5.43
N GLY A 70 25.73 17.58 4.84
CA GLY A 70 25.27 16.79 3.69
C GLY A 70 25.43 17.52 2.35
N ALA A 71 25.40 16.76 1.25
CA ALA A 71 25.50 17.29 -0.12
C ALA A 71 24.36 18.28 -0.43
N ALA A 72 24.71 19.51 -0.84
CA ALA A 72 23.76 20.61 -1.00
C ALA A 72 22.71 20.39 -2.10
N HIS A 73 23.11 19.74 -3.20
CA HIS A 73 22.27 19.51 -4.39
C HIS A 73 21.95 18.03 -4.55
N ILE A 74 21.60 17.35 -3.46
CA ILE A 74 21.40 15.89 -3.49
C ILE A 74 20.22 15.47 -4.36
N LEU A 75 19.22 16.33 -4.58
CA LEU A 75 18.03 15.97 -5.35
C LEU A 75 18.29 16.17 -6.86
N GLU A 76 18.89 17.30 -7.23
CA GLU A 76 18.94 17.82 -8.59
C GLU A 76 20.37 17.99 -9.16
N GLY A 77 21.39 17.86 -8.32
CA GLY A 77 22.78 18.03 -8.73
C GLY A 77 23.23 16.98 -9.75
N PRO A 78 24.36 17.21 -10.45
CA PRO A 78 24.85 16.33 -11.52
C PRO A 78 25.23 14.91 -11.04
N GLN A 79 25.43 14.74 -9.73
CA GLN A 79 25.67 13.46 -9.06
C GLN A 79 24.58 13.15 -8.01
N GLY A 80 23.44 13.85 -8.09
CA GLY A 80 22.31 13.70 -7.20
C GLY A 80 21.37 12.59 -7.62
N MET A 81 20.27 12.45 -6.88
CA MET A 81 19.25 11.42 -7.08
C MET A 81 18.61 11.50 -8.46
N ALA A 82 18.30 12.70 -8.96
CA ALA A 82 17.73 12.88 -10.29
C ALA A 82 18.60 12.23 -11.38
N ALA A 83 19.89 12.56 -11.40
CA ALA A 83 20.85 12.03 -12.38
C ALA A 83 21.14 10.54 -12.19
N GLY A 84 21.13 10.04 -10.94
CA GLY A 84 21.47 8.65 -10.62
C GLY A 84 20.31 7.65 -10.68
N MET A 85 19.06 8.13 -10.60
CA MET A 85 17.89 7.26 -10.40
C MET A 85 16.76 7.45 -11.41
N SER A 86 16.81 8.48 -12.26
CA SER A 86 15.79 8.76 -13.28
C SER A 86 16.43 9.18 -14.61
N SER A 87 15.69 9.00 -15.70
CA SER A 87 16.05 9.53 -17.03
C SER A 87 15.23 10.78 -17.42
N ASP A 88 14.20 11.10 -16.65
CA ASP A 88 13.16 12.09 -16.92
C ASP A 88 12.84 12.95 -15.69
N ALA A 89 13.81 13.10 -14.79
CA ALA A 89 13.63 13.83 -13.55
C ALA A 89 13.18 15.28 -13.81
N ASP A 90 12.16 15.71 -13.08
CA ASP A 90 11.66 17.08 -13.09
C ASP A 90 11.62 17.62 -11.65
N PRO A 91 12.67 18.36 -11.22
CA PRO A 91 12.73 18.93 -9.88
C PRO A 91 11.58 19.89 -9.55
N ALA A 92 10.92 20.49 -10.54
CA ALA A 92 9.80 21.41 -10.29
C ALA A 92 8.63 20.70 -9.58
N LYS A 93 8.46 19.39 -9.82
CA LYS A 93 7.44 18.57 -9.15
C LYS A 93 7.63 18.45 -7.64
N LEU A 94 8.83 18.70 -7.11
CA LEU A 94 9.09 18.66 -5.66
C LEU A 94 8.43 19.82 -4.92
N MET A 95 8.27 20.96 -5.59
CA MET A 95 7.70 22.19 -5.01
C MET A 95 6.29 22.49 -5.53
N ASP A 96 5.77 21.67 -6.44
CA ASP A 96 4.42 21.82 -6.98
C ASP A 96 3.36 21.77 -5.87
N GLY A 97 2.59 22.86 -5.74
CA GLY A 97 1.59 23.01 -4.69
C GLY A 97 2.14 23.07 -3.27
N LEU A 98 3.43 23.36 -3.06
CA LEU A 98 3.99 23.45 -1.71
C LEU A 98 3.28 24.53 -0.88
N GLY A 99 2.82 24.15 0.31
CA GLY A 99 2.07 25.03 1.22
C GLY A 99 0.57 25.13 0.93
N THR A 100 0.09 24.60 -0.19
CA THR A 100 -1.35 24.61 -0.55
C THR A 100 -1.92 23.21 -0.79
N ARG A 101 -1.09 22.24 -1.21
CA ARG A 101 -1.44 20.85 -1.44
C ARG A 101 -0.85 19.95 -0.35
N TRP A 102 -1.69 19.12 0.25
CA TRP A 102 -1.30 18.18 1.30
C TRP A 102 -1.37 16.74 0.80
N ALA A 103 -0.26 16.23 0.24
CA ALA A 103 -0.21 14.89 -0.35
C ALA A 103 -0.58 13.74 0.63
N THR A 104 -0.45 13.94 1.94
CA THR A 104 -0.91 12.98 2.95
C THR A 104 -2.42 12.72 2.87
N ALA A 105 -3.23 13.74 2.57
CA ALA A 105 -4.67 13.59 2.40
C ALA A 105 -5.05 12.85 1.10
N GLU A 106 -4.11 12.73 0.16
CA GLU A 106 -4.27 12.05 -1.12
C GLU A 106 -3.73 10.61 -1.09
N THR A 107 -3.37 10.11 0.11
CA THR A 107 -2.85 8.76 0.27
C THR A 107 -3.98 7.75 0.43
N SER A 108 -3.91 6.65 -0.32
CA SER A 108 -4.87 5.55 -0.18
C SER A 108 -4.63 4.72 1.08
N PHE A 109 -5.71 4.28 1.72
CA PHE A 109 -5.68 3.21 2.71
C PHE A 109 -5.91 1.86 2.03
N LYS A 110 -5.05 0.87 2.26
CA LYS A 110 -5.31 -0.48 1.76
C LYS A 110 -6.51 -1.12 2.47
N TYR A 111 -7.60 -1.40 1.76
CA TYR A 111 -8.70 -2.16 2.35
C TYR A 111 -8.36 -3.66 2.48
N HIS A 112 -7.79 -4.24 1.42
CA HIS A 112 -7.29 -5.61 1.42
C HIS A 112 -5.80 -5.71 1.79
N ALA A 113 -5.41 -6.75 2.53
CA ALA A 113 -4.05 -6.99 3.01
C ALA A 113 -3.11 -7.57 1.93
N SER A 114 -3.27 -7.13 0.67
CA SER A 114 -2.62 -7.66 -0.53
C SER A 114 -1.82 -6.58 -1.30
N CYS A 115 -1.22 -6.98 -2.42
CA CYS A 115 -0.64 -6.07 -3.40
C CYS A 115 -1.72 -5.14 -3.98
N ARG A 116 -1.42 -3.83 -4.09
CA ARG A 116 -2.41 -2.82 -4.50
C ARG A 116 -2.98 -3.10 -5.91
N HIS A 117 -2.20 -3.72 -6.80
CA HIS A 117 -2.63 -4.13 -8.13
C HIS A 117 -3.84 -5.07 -8.14
N THR A 118 -4.17 -5.72 -7.03
CA THR A 118 -5.33 -6.62 -6.92
C THR A 118 -6.62 -5.93 -6.47
N HIS A 119 -6.52 -4.75 -5.86
CA HIS A 119 -7.66 -4.09 -5.19
C HIS A 119 -8.77 -3.70 -6.18
N PRO A 120 -8.47 -3.07 -7.35
CA PRO A 120 -9.53 -2.65 -8.26
C PRO A 120 -10.38 -3.81 -8.78
N ALA A 121 -9.74 -4.93 -9.15
CA ALA A 121 -10.43 -6.12 -9.63
C ALA A 121 -11.22 -6.83 -8.52
N ALA A 122 -10.69 -6.84 -7.29
CA ALA A 122 -11.38 -7.39 -6.14
C ALA A 122 -12.70 -6.65 -5.85
N ASP A 123 -12.66 -5.32 -5.82
CA ASP A 123 -13.84 -4.50 -5.58
C ASP A 123 -14.87 -4.63 -6.72
N ALA A 124 -14.40 -4.64 -7.98
CA ALA A 124 -15.28 -4.84 -9.13
C ALA A 124 -15.95 -6.21 -9.14
N LEU A 125 -15.24 -7.29 -8.74
CA LEU A 125 -15.84 -8.60 -8.56
C LEU A 125 -16.88 -8.59 -7.44
N LEU A 126 -16.54 -7.99 -6.28
CA LEU A 126 -17.44 -7.92 -5.14
C LEU A 126 -18.76 -7.22 -5.49
N GLN A 127 -18.69 -6.11 -6.24
CA GLN A 127 -19.89 -5.40 -6.72
C GLN A 127 -20.77 -6.29 -7.61
N VAL A 128 -20.19 -7.00 -8.57
CA VAL A 128 -20.93 -7.94 -9.43
C VAL A 128 -21.58 -9.04 -8.60
N MET A 129 -20.84 -9.63 -7.67
CA MET A 129 -21.37 -10.70 -6.82
C MET A 129 -22.53 -10.21 -5.95
N GLN A 130 -22.43 -9.03 -5.35
CA GLN A 130 -23.49 -8.45 -4.51
C GLN A 130 -24.73 -8.09 -5.33
N ALA A 131 -24.56 -7.42 -6.48
CA ALA A 131 -25.66 -7.01 -7.34
C ALA A 131 -26.49 -8.19 -7.87
N HIS A 132 -25.84 -9.33 -8.08
CA HIS A 132 -26.46 -10.54 -8.64
C HIS A 132 -26.62 -11.69 -7.64
N GLN A 133 -26.37 -11.44 -6.35
CA GLN A 133 -26.39 -12.42 -5.26
C GLN A 133 -25.62 -13.73 -5.56
N LEU A 134 -24.45 -13.61 -6.20
CA LEU A 134 -23.61 -14.74 -6.58
C LEU A 134 -22.80 -15.25 -5.38
N LYS A 135 -22.59 -16.56 -5.35
CA LYS A 135 -21.65 -17.26 -4.48
C LYS A 135 -20.38 -17.64 -5.26
N PRO A 136 -19.25 -17.93 -4.59
CA PRO A 136 -18.04 -18.39 -5.28
C PRO A 136 -18.27 -19.60 -6.22
N ALA A 137 -19.18 -20.50 -5.85
CA ALA A 137 -19.52 -21.68 -6.64
C ALA A 137 -20.26 -21.34 -7.96
N ASP A 138 -20.88 -20.16 -8.06
CA ASP A 138 -21.61 -19.71 -9.25
C ASP A 138 -20.67 -19.13 -10.31
N LEU A 139 -19.39 -18.92 -9.98
CA LEU A 139 -18.40 -18.35 -10.88
C LEU A 139 -17.76 -19.48 -11.72
N ALA A 140 -17.94 -19.44 -13.03
CA ALA A 140 -17.29 -20.35 -13.98
C ALA A 140 -15.94 -19.79 -14.46
N ARG A 141 -15.85 -18.49 -14.72
CA ARG A 141 -14.61 -17.79 -15.13
C ARG A 141 -14.67 -16.33 -14.68
N VAL A 142 -13.52 -15.77 -14.30
CA VAL A 142 -13.37 -14.34 -14.04
C VAL A 142 -12.18 -13.81 -14.82
N VAL A 143 -12.43 -12.86 -15.72
CA VAL A 143 -11.39 -12.11 -16.42
C VAL A 143 -11.23 -10.77 -15.72
N THR A 144 -10.03 -10.49 -15.20
CA THR A 144 -9.68 -9.17 -14.67
C THR A 144 -8.97 -8.38 -15.75
N HIS A 145 -9.51 -7.22 -16.09
CA HIS A 145 -8.97 -6.32 -17.10
C HIS A 145 -8.05 -5.32 -16.41
N VAL A 146 -6.75 -5.37 -16.71
CA VAL A 146 -5.70 -4.71 -15.93
C VAL A 146 -4.74 -3.92 -16.81
N HIS A 147 -3.92 -3.08 -16.17
CA HIS A 147 -2.75 -2.44 -16.78
C HIS A 147 -1.50 -3.35 -16.74
N GLN A 148 -0.50 -3.05 -17.56
CA GLN A 148 0.69 -3.89 -17.73
C GLN A 148 1.46 -4.09 -16.42
N GLY A 149 1.57 -3.04 -15.60
CA GLY A 149 2.24 -3.13 -14.30
C GLY A 149 1.61 -4.15 -13.34
N ALA A 150 0.31 -4.43 -13.44
CA ALA A 150 -0.32 -5.50 -12.66
C ALA A 150 0.13 -6.88 -13.15
N ILE A 151 0.23 -7.10 -14.46
CA ILE A 151 0.71 -8.36 -15.06
C ILE A 151 2.17 -8.58 -14.66
N ASP A 152 3.01 -7.56 -14.75
CA ASP A 152 4.44 -7.68 -14.44
C ASP A 152 4.69 -8.02 -12.96
N VAL A 153 3.90 -7.45 -12.05
CA VAL A 153 4.06 -7.64 -10.60
C VAL A 153 3.37 -8.91 -10.09
N LEU A 154 2.20 -9.26 -10.60
CA LEU A 154 1.38 -10.36 -10.09
C LEU A 154 1.55 -11.66 -10.92
N GLY A 155 1.82 -11.54 -12.22
CA GLY A 155 1.97 -12.65 -13.15
C GLY A 155 3.03 -13.69 -12.78
N PRO A 156 4.17 -13.31 -12.15
CA PRO A 156 5.13 -14.30 -11.67
C PRO A 156 4.60 -15.28 -10.62
N VAL A 157 3.50 -14.96 -9.92
CA VAL A 157 2.93 -15.78 -8.84
C VAL A 157 1.67 -16.51 -9.31
N VAL A 158 1.86 -17.61 -10.03
CA VAL A 158 0.75 -18.43 -10.56
C VAL A 158 0.16 -19.36 -9.49
N ASN A 159 1.02 -20.10 -8.77
CA ASN A 159 0.60 -20.98 -7.68
C ASN A 159 1.27 -20.55 -6.38
N PRO A 160 0.64 -19.68 -5.57
CA PRO A 160 1.23 -19.22 -4.31
C PRO A 160 1.34 -20.36 -3.30
N ALA A 161 2.56 -20.62 -2.80
CA ALA A 161 2.84 -21.62 -1.78
C ALA A 161 2.92 -21.03 -0.37
N THR A 162 3.07 -19.71 -0.24
CA THR A 162 3.17 -19.01 1.04
C THR A 162 2.12 -17.90 1.16
N VAL A 163 1.83 -17.48 2.40
CA VAL A 163 0.99 -16.31 2.71
C VAL A 163 1.54 -15.03 2.06
N HIS A 164 2.87 -14.89 1.94
CA HIS A 164 3.46 -13.76 1.24
C HIS A 164 3.10 -13.80 -0.25
N GLN A 165 3.33 -14.95 -0.90
CA GLN A 165 3.03 -15.11 -2.32
C GLN A 165 1.53 -14.95 -2.62
N SER A 166 0.65 -15.46 -1.76
CA SER A 166 -0.81 -15.36 -1.98
C SER A 166 -1.31 -13.92 -2.04
N LYS A 167 -0.66 -13.00 -1.33
CA LYS A 167 -0.93 -11.54 -1.38
C LYS A 167 -0.54 -10.90 -2.72
N PHE A 168 0.19 -11.59 -3.58
CA PHE A 168 0.54 -11.18 -4.94
C PHE A 168 -0.15 -12.02 -6.03
N SER A 169 -1.06 -12.93 -5.66
CA SER A 169 -1.85 -13.70 -6.63
C SER A 169 -3.24 -13.08 -6.80
N MET A 170 -3.54 -12.58 -8.01
CA MET A 170 -4.86 -12.02 -8.33
C MET A 170 -5.99 -13.00 -8.00
N GLY A 171 -5.84 -14.26 -8.44
CA GLY A 171 -6.84 -15.29 -8.23
C GLY A 171 -7.10 -15.61 -6.77
N THR A 172 -6.05 -15.70 -5.94
CA THR A 172 -6.22 -15.94 -4.50
C THR A 172 -6.90 -14.75 -3.80
N VAL A 173 -6.53 -13.52 -4.14
CA VAL A 173 -7.17 -12.32 -3.56
C VAL A 173 -8.67 -12.30 -3.89
N LEU A 174 -9.03 -12.47 -5.17
CA LEU A 174 -10.43 -12.54 -5.61
C LEU A 174 -11.16 -13.73 -4.96
N GLY A 175 -10.45 -14.85 -4.77
CA GLY A 175 -10.91 -16.02 -4.03
C GLY A 175 -11.39 -15.69 -2.61
N LEU A 176 -10.54 -15.01 -1.84
CA LEU A 176 -10.85 -14.61 -0.47
C LEU A 176 -11.96 -13.55 -0.43
N VAL A 177 -11.91 -12.56 -1.32
CA VAL A 177 -12.93 -11.49 -1.38
C VAL A 177 -14.31 -12.05 -1.75
N ALA A 178 -14.39 -13.00 -2.68
CA ALA A 178 -15.63 -13.66 -3.06
C ALA A 178 -16.27 -14.44 -1.89
N ARG A 179 -15.45 -14.94 -0.96
CA ARG A 179 -15.90 -15.72 0.20
C ARG A 179 -16.28 -14.85 1.39
N PHE A 180 -15.45 -13.87 1.71
CA PHE A 180 -15.51 -13.13 2.97
C PHE A 180 -15.88 -11.64 2.79
N GLY A 181 -16.13 -11.21 1.55
CA GLY A 181 -16.33 -9.80 1.20
C GLY A 181 -15.08 -8.94 1.32
N HIS A 182 -13.96 -9.50 1.75
CA HIS A 182 -12.67 -8.83 1.88
C HIS A 182 -11.52 -9.87 1.98
N ALA A 183 -10.28 -9.43 1.83
CA ALA A 183 -9.09 -10.24 2.08
C ALA A 183 -8.20 -9.58 3.16
N GLY A 184 -8.37 -9.98 4.41
CA GLY A 184 -7.57 -9.54 5.56
C GLY A 184 -6.47 -10.54 5.92
N LEU A 185 -5.74 -10.27 7.02
CA LEU A 185 -4.62 -11.12 7.43
C LEU A 185 -5.06 -12.52 7.85
N VAL A 186 -6.15 -12.62 8.61
CA VAL A 186 -6.76 -13.91 9.02
C VAL A 186 -7.14 -14.72 7.79
N GLU A 187 -7.83 -14.11 6.81
CA GLU A 187 -8.25 -14.83 5.61
C GLU A 187 -7.08 -15.33 4.78
N PHE A 188 -5.98 -14.57 4.73
CA PHE A 188 -4.76 -15.00 4.09
C PHE A 188 -4.03 -16.12 4.85
N ASP A 189 -4.06 -16.12 6.17
CA ASP A 189 -3.34 -17.09 6.99
C ASP A 189 -4.08 -18.44 7.03
N GLU A 190 -5.40 -18.39 7.19
CA GLU A 190 -6.22 -19.59 7.42
C GLU A 190 -6.80 -20.17 6.12
N HIS A 191 -7.13 -19.34 5.14
CA HIS A 191 -8.07 -19.75 4.08
C HIS A 191 -7.51 -19.72 2.65
N PHE A 192 -6.26 -19.30 2.44
CA PHE A 192 -5.72 -19.10 1.09
C PHE A 192 -5.50 -20.40 0.30
N GLN A 193 -5.29 -21.53 0.99
CA GLN A 193 -5.07 -22.85 0.40
C GLN A 193 -6.31 -23.74 0.41
N GLU A 194 -7.42 -23.31 0.99
CA GLU A 194 -8.64 -24.12 1.02
C GLU A 194 -9.19 -24.32 -0.39
N ASP A 195 -9.76 -25.49 -0.64
CA ASP A 195 -10.23 -25.94 -1.96
C ASP A 195 -11.13 -24.92 -2.67
N ILE A 196 -12.02 -24.25 -1.94
CA ILE A 196 -12.90 -23.23 -2.50
C ILE A 196 -12.14 -21.99 -2.98
N THR A 197 -11.07 -21.57 -2.29
CA THR A 197 -10.21 -20.46 -2.70
C THR A 197 -9.35 -20.87 -3.89
N VAL A 198 -8.79 -22.08 -3.85
CA VAL A 198 -7.96 -22.65 -4.92
C VAL A 198 -8.77 -22.80 -6.21
N ALA A 199 -9.98 -23.37 -6.12
CA ALA A 199 -10.86 -23.57 -7.26
C ALA A 199 -11.28 -22.24 -7.90
N LEU A 200 -11.45 -21.17 -7.13
CA LEU A 200 -11.73 -19.84 -7.69
C LEU A 200 -10.47 -19.20 -8.29
N ARG A 201 -9.31 -19.34 -7.65
CA ARG A 201 -8.03 -18.87 -8.18
C ARG A 201 -7.77 -19.40 -9.60
N GLU A 202 -8.05 -20.68 -9.83
CA GLU A 202 -7.84 -21.35 -11.13
C GLU A 202 -8.77 -20.85 -12.25
N LYS A 203 -9.85 -20.15 -11.89
CA LYS A 203 -10.82 -19.57 -12.83
C LYS A 203 -10.51 -18.11 -13.17
N VAL A 204 -9.52 -17.51 -12.51
CA VAL A 204 -9.16 -16.09 -12.66
C VAL A 204 -8.02 -15.93 -13.65
N VAL A 205 -8.19 -15.02 -14.61
CA VAL A 205 -7.15 -14.64 -15.57
C VAL A 205 -7.01 -13.12 -15.64
N MET A 206 -5.79 -12.64 -15.91
CA MET A 206 -5.51 -11.22 -16.16
C MET A 206 -5.37 -10.96 -17.65
N GLU A 207 -6.09 -9.97 -18.16
CA GLU A 207 -6.00 -9.52 -19.56
C GLU A 207 -5.70 -8.02 -19.59
N LEU A 208 -4.81 -7.59 -20.50
CA LEU A 208 -4.47 -6.17 -20.65
C LEU A 208 -5.65 -5.41 -21.27
N ASP A 209 -6.08 -4.32 -20.63
CA ASP A 209 -7.13 -3.43 -21.13
C ASP A 209 -6.56 -2.04 -21.40
N ALA A 210 -6.76 -1.55 -22.62
CA ALA A 210 -6.16 -0.30 -23.08
C ALA A 210 -6.65 0.93 -22.31
N GLU A 211 -7.89 0.93 -21.82
CA GLU A 211 -8.42 2.05 -21.03
C GLU A 211 -7.79 2.05 -19.62
N VAL A 212 -7.73 0.87 -18.99
CA VAL A 212 -7.13 0.71 -17.65
C VAL A 212 -5.64 1.03 -17.69
N ASP A 213 -4.93 0.59 -18.73
CA ASP A 213 -3.50 0.84 -18.92
C ASP A 213 -3.19 2.33 -19.15
N ALA A 214 -3.93 2.99 -20.05
CA ALA A 214 -3.74 4.42 -20.33
C ALA A 214 -4.06 5.33 -19.13
N ALA A 215 -4.92 4.87 -18.22
CA ALA A 215 -5.28 5.61 -17.01
C ALA A 215 -4.24 5.47 -15.89
N TYR A 216 -3.46 4.39 -15.86
CA TYR A 216 -2.44 4.11 -14.86
C TYR A 216 -1.20 5.02 -15.04
N PRO A 217 -0.54 5.48 -13.95
CA PRO A 217 -0.88 5.29 -12.53
C PRO A 217 -1.83 6.37 -11.97
N ARG A 218 -2.31 7.31 -12.79
CA ARG A 218 -3.14 8.43 -12.35
C ARG A 218 -4.49 7.98 -11.81
N ARG A 219 -5.06 6.90 -12.36
CA ARG A 219 -6.29 6.25 -11.87
C ARG A 219 -6.09 4.75 -11.83
N TRP A 220 -6.72 4.10 -10.84
CA TRP A 220 -6.60 2.67 -10.59
C TRP A 220 -7.95 1.98 -10.87
N ILE A 221 -8.39 2.05 -12.12
CA ILE A 221 -9.69 1.52 -12.55
C ILE A 221 -9.71 0.00 -12.39
N GLY A 222 -10.79 -0.53 -11.82
CA GLY A 222 -11.09 -1.95 -11.74
C GLY A 222 -12.13 -2.34 -12.77
N LYS A 223 -11.86 -3.43 -13.49
CA LYS A 223 -12.80 -4.01 -14.44
C LYS A 223 -12.74 -5.53 -14.37
N VAL A 224 -13.91 -6.17 -14.39
CA VAL A 224 -14.02 -7.62 -14.47
C VAL A 224 -15.11 -8.05 -15.44
N THR A 225 -14.88 -9.17 -16.13
CA THR A 225 -15.92 -9.94 -16.81
C THR A 225 -16.08 -11.26 -16.08
N VAL A 226 -17.29 -11.52 -15.58
CA VAL A 226 -17.65 -12.75 -14.87
C VAL A 226 -18.54 -13.60 -15.77
N THR A 227 -18.11 -14.82 -16.04
CA THR A 227 -18.97 -15.87 -16.62
C THR A 227 -19.47 -16.74 -15.49
N THR A 228 -20.79 -16.88 -15.36
CA THR A 228 -21.42 -17.72 -14.34
C THR A 228 -21.65 -19.15 -14.84
N THR A 229 -21.87 -20.08 -13.93
CA THR A 229 -22.15 -21.49 -14.24
C THR A 229 -23.49 -21.72 -14.95
N ASP A 230 -24.43 -20.77 -14.81
CA ASP A 230 -25.70 -20.75 -15.55
C ASP A 230 -25.60 -20.08 -16.94
N GLY A 231 -24.39 -19.68 -17.36
CA GLY A 231 -24.10 -19.15 -18.69
C GLY A 231 -24.25 -17.63 -18.86
N ARG A 232 -24.62 -16.88 -17.81
CA ARG A 232 -24.63 -15.41 -17.88
C ARG A 232 -23.21 -14.86 -17.98
N THR A 233 -23.10 -13.71 -18.65
CA THR A 233 -21.88 -12.90 -18.67
C THR A 233 -22.20 -11.54 -18.06
N LEU A 234 -21.49 -11.21 -16.99
CA LEU A 234 -21.71 -10.03 -16.17
C LEU A 234 -20.43 -9.19 -16.16
N GLN A 235 -20.57 -7.88 -16.12
CA GLN A 235 -19.44 -6.95 -16.14
C GLN A 235 -19.47 -6.10 -14.88
N GLY A 236 -18.30 -5.88 -14.30
CA GLY A 236 -18.11 -5.02 -13.14
C GLY A 236 -17.09 -3.93 -13.44
N ARG A 237 -17.32 -2.73 -12.90
CA ARG A 237 -16.38 -1.61 -12.99
C ARG A 237 -16.35 -0.82 -11.70
N VAL A 238 -15.14 -0.46 -11.27
CA VAL A 238 -14.89 0.48 -10.18
C VAL A 238 -13.93 1.55 -10.67
N ASP A 239 -14.34 2.81 -10.64
CA ASP A 239 -13.48 3.93 -11.02
C ASP A 239 -12.53 4.38 -9.91
N GLU A 240 -12.92 4.15 -8.65
CA GLU A 240 -12.16 4.46 -7.44
C GLU A 240 -12.26 3.31 -6.42
N PRO A 241 -11.22 2.46 -6.34
CA PRO A 241 -11.17 1.33 -5.40
C PRO A 241 -11.32 1.77 -3.94
N LYS A 242 -11.83 0.86 -3.11
CA LYS A 242 -12.02 1.10 -1.68
C LYS A 242 -10.70 1.44 -1.00
N GLY A 243 -10.70 2.60 -0.37
CA GLY A 243 -9.57 3.18 0.34
C GLY A 243 -8.78 4.21 -0.47
N ASP A 244 -9.03 4.39 -1.76
CA ASP A 244 -8.50 5.55 -2.51
C ASP A 244 -9.13 6.86 -2.01
N PRO A 245 -8.51 8.04 -2.23
CA PRO A 245 -8.95 9.29 -1.60
C PRO A 245 -10.43 9.65 -1.78
N GLY A 246 -10.99 9.43 -2.98
CA GLY A 246 -12.41 9.69 -3.24
C GLY A 246 -13.37 8.56 -2.80
N ASN A 247 -12.82 7.41 -2.37
CA ASN A 247 -13.55 6.30 -1.77
C ASN A 247 -12.84 5.79 -0.50
N THR A 248 -12.47 6.72 0.39
CA THR A 248 -11.61 6.42 1.54
C THR A 248 -12.32 5.53 2.58
N LEU A 249 -11.57 5.03 3.56
CA LEU A 249 -12.15 4.29 4.68
C LEU A 249 -12.85 5.26 5.64
N SER A 250 -14.04 4.90 6.07
CA SER A 250 -14.72 5.59 7.17
C SER A 250 -13.93 5.42 8.47
N ARG A 251 -14.24 6.26 9.47
CA ARG A 251 -13.65 6.11 10.81
C ARG A 251 -13.91 4.73 11.40
N ASP A 252 -15.12 4.21 11.22
CA ASP A 252 -15.49 2.90 11.72
C ASP A 252 -14.71 1.78 11.01
N GLU A 253 -14.52 1.89 9.69
CA GLU A 253 -13.77 0.91 8.90
C GLU A 253 -12.28 0.88 9.28
N ILE A 254 -11.64 2.06 9.44
CA ILE A 254 -10.23 2.12 9.82
C ILE A 254 -10.03 1.73 11.29
N THR A 255 -10.96 2.05 12.19
CA THR A 255 -10.97 1.58 13.58
C THR A 255 -11.10 0.05 13.64
N ALA A 256 -12.09 -0.51 12.96
CA ALA A 256 -12.30 -1.96 12.91
C ALA A 256 -11.08 -2.68 12.31
N LYS A 257 -10.47 -2.10 11.28
CA LYS A 257 -9.22 -2.62 10.72
C LYS A 257 -8.08 -2.60 11.75
N ALA A 258 -7.90 -1.49 12.46
CA ALA A 258 -6.85 -1.37 13.47
C ALA A 258 -7.02 -2.40 14.60
N GLN A 259 -8.25 -2.62 15.09
CA GLN A 259 -8.58 -3.65 16.07
C GLN A 259 -8.26 -5.06 15.56
N ARG A 260 -8.66 -5.40 14.32
CA ARG A 260 -8.37 -6.71 13.72
C ARG A 260 -6.87 -6.96 13.57
N LEU A 261 -6.08 -5.94 13.21
CA LEU A 261 -4.63 -6.06 13.10
C LEU A 261 -3.96 -6.27 14.47
N ALA A 262 -4.45 -5.58 15.51
CA ALA A 262 -3.96 -5.78 16.87
C ALA A 262 -4.27 -7.19 17.38
N ALA A 263 -5.51 -7.66 17.17
CA ALA A 263 -5.92 -9.02 17.53
C ALA A 263 -5.11 -10.09 16.79
N PHE A 264 -4.93 -9.95 15.47
CA PHE A 264 -4.15 -10.90 14.67
C PHE A 264 -2.70 -11.01 15.12
N SER A 265 -2.06 -9.88 15.46
CA SER A 265 -0.65 -9.89 15.89
C SER A 265 -0.46 -10.29 17.36
N GLY A 266 -1.52 -10.30 18.17
CA GLY A 266 -1.41 -10.39 19.62
C GLY A 266 -0.68 -9.20 20.26
N GLY A 267 -0.50 -8.09 19.51
CA GLY A 267 0.33 -6.96 19.92
C GLY A 267 -0.34 -6.01 20.93
N ALA A 268 -1.65 -6.11 21.13
CA ALA A 268 -2.39 -5.38 22.13
C ALA A 268 -3.70 -6.10 22.48
N SER A 269 -4.17 -5.92 23.72
CA SER A 269 -5.54 -6.31 24.09
C SER A 269 -6.55 -5.41 23.37
N GLU A 270 -7.80 -5.88 23.21
CA GLU A 270 -8.88 -5.08 22.62
C GLU A 270 -9.07 -3.75 23.36
N ALA A 271 -9.02 -3.78 24.70
CA ALA A 271 -9.17 -2.60 25.54
C ALA A 271 -8.00 -1.61 25.39
N ASP A 272 -6.76 -2.11 25.28
CA ASP A 272 -5.59 -1.24 25.05
C ASP A 272 -5.63 -0.61 23.67
N MET A 273 -6.00 -1.38 22.65
CA MET A 273 -6.12 -0.87 21.29
C MET A 273 -7.25 0.16 21.18
N ALA A 274 -8.39 -0.07 21.84
CA ALA A 274 -9.48 0.91 21.90
C ALA A 274 -9.03 2.24 22.51
N ARG A 275 -8.35 2.22 23.67
CA ARG A 275 -7.78 3.45 24.26
C ARG A 275 -6.78 4.14 23.32
N ALA A 276 -5.91 3.37 22.66
CA ALA A 276 -4.94 3.93 21.74
C ALA A 276 -5.63 4.64 20.56
N ILE A 277 -6.69 4.03 20.02
CA ILE A 277 -7.51 4.61 18.94
C ILE A 277 -8.19 5.92 19.39
N ASP A 278 -8.73 5.97 20.60
CA ASP A 278 -9.35 7.19 21.14
C ASP A 278 -8.35 8.36 21.22
N VAL A 279 -7.11 8.08 21.66
CA VAL A 279 -6.03 9.07 21.69
C VAL A 279 -5.61 9.49 20.28
N LEU A 280 -5.52 8.53 19.34
CA LEU A 280 -5.14 8.81 17.96
C LEU A 280 -6.17 9.70 17.24
N TRP A 281 -7.47 9.53 17.52
CA TRP A 281 -8.51 10.39 16.94
C TRP A 281 -8.45 11.84 17.42
N THR A 282 -7.81 12.10 18.56
CA THR A 282 -7.61 13.44 19.12
C THR A 282 -6.15 13.90 19.07
N ILE A 283 -5.28 13.21 18.32
CA ILE A 283 -3.82 13.42 18.36
C ILE A 283 -3.40 14.88 18.08
N ALA A 284 -4.10 15.58 17.21
CA ALA A 284 -3.82 16.98 16.88
C ALA A 284 -4.01 17.94 18.06
N GLN A 285 -4.77 17.54 19.08
CA GLN A 285 -5.02 18.32 20.29
C GLN A 285 -4.01 18.00 21.40
N ASN A 286 -3.18 16.97 21.21
CA ASN A 286 -2.25 16.50 22.22
C ASN A 286 -0.90 17.22 22.09
N PRO A 287 -0.46 17.98 23.10
CA PRO A 287 0.83 18.69 23.04
C PRO A 287 2.02 17.73 23.09
N ARG A 288 1.81 16.49 23.54
CA ARG A 288 2.81 15.42 23.59
C ARG A 288 2.15 14.09 23.23
N VAL A 289 2.79 13.35 22.34
CA VAL A 289 2.41 11.96 22.05
C VAL A 289 3.21 11.06 22.98
N GLY A 290 2.54 10.48 23.98
CA GLY A 290 3.14 9.49 24.87
C GLY A 290 3.07 8.07 24.32
N PRO A 291 3.44 7.05 25.12
CA PRO A 291 3.20 5.66 24.78
C PRO A 291 1.71 5.40 24.55
N LEU A 292 1.36 4.83 23.40
CA LEU A 292 -0.04 4.56 23.03
C LEU A 292 -0.53 3.20 23.52
N LEU A 293 0.36 2.21 23.62
CA LEU A 293 0.05 0.86 24.08
C LEU A 293 0.79 0.58 25.39
N ALA A 294 0.09 -0.02 26.35
CA ALA A 294 0.69 -0.46 27.61
C ALA A 294 1.59 -1.66 27.33
N GLY A 295 2.91 -1.52 27.49
CA GLY A 295 3.90 -2.59 27.25
C GLY A 295 4.99 -2.29 26.24
N ALA A 296 4.93 -1.14 25.53
CA ALA A 296 6.05 -0.64 24.75
C ALA A 296 7.03 0.14 25.65
N ALA A 297 7.84 -0.59 26.43
CA ALA A 297 9.02 -0.06 27.13
C ALA A 297 10.28 -0.61 26.48
#